data_AF-A0A1I8AL67-F1
#
_entry.id   AF-A0A1I8AL67-F1
#
_cell.length_a   1.000
_cell.length_b   1.000
_cell.length_c   1.000
_cell.angle_alpha   90.00
_cell.angle_beta   90.00
_cell.angle_gamma   90.00
#
_symmetry.space_group_name_H-M   'P 1'
#
loop_
_entity.id
_entity.type
_entity.pdbx_description
1 polymer ?
#
loop_
_entity_poly.entity_id
_entity_poly.type
_entity_poly.pdbx_seq_one_letter_code
_entity_poly.pdbx_strand_id
1 'polypeptide(L)'
;EQLPLHLLISAYELDELGLDAQYFRLHVTIDNASSGHARKAVQALQQLRPEQDDGRFYQRVAAGYRLNDLGQGSAAIIAGFDLEAEVVALLERKRAFGQHMHSDYCRFQGRTVNQWLAEPGSMPGFLGVLEQ
;
A
#
# COMPACT_ATOMS: atom_id res chain seq x y z
N GLU A 1 -14.45 14.25 -22.17
CA GLU A 1 -14.32 12.80 -22.42
C GLU A 1 -15.20 12.04 -21.45
N GLN A 2 -15.94 11.07 -21.93
CA GLN A 2 -16.67 10.14 -21.07
C GLN A 2 -15.71 9.01 -20.69
N LEU A 3 -15.71 8.59 -19.42
CA LEU A 3 -14.86 7.47 -18.98
C LEU A 3 -15.23 6.21 -19.78
N PRO A 4 -14.24 5.40 -20.21
CA PRO A 4 -14.49 4.09 -20.79
C PRO A 4 -15.47 3.27 -19.95
N LEU A 5 -16.37 2.54 -20.61
CA LEU A 5 -17.44 1.78 -19.95
C LEU A 5 -16.92 0.86 -18.83
N HIS A 6 -15.78 0.20 -19.03
CA HIS A 6 -15.19 -0.67 -18.01
C HIS A 6 -14.87 0.06 -16.70
N LEU A 7 -14.48 1.33 -16.74
CA LEU A 7 -14.22 2.12 -15.52
C LEU A 7 -15.50 2.50 -14.79
N LEU A 8 -16.61 2.70 -15.51
CA LEU A 8 -17.91 2.94 -14.91
C LEU A 8 -18.41 1.68 -14.19
N ILE A 9 -18.20 0.51 -14.80
CA ILE A 9 -18.52 -0.79 -14.21
C ILE A 9 -17.66 -1.02 -12.96
N SER A 10 -16.33 -0.91 -13.05
CA SER A 10 -15.46 -1.14 -11.89
C SER A 10 -15.69 -0.12 -10.76
N ALA A 11 -16.03 1.12 -11.07
CA ALA A 11 -16.38 2.10 -10.04
C ALA A 11 -17.67 1.73 -9.31
N TYR A 12 -18.64 1.13 -10.01
CA TYR A 12 -19.87 0.62 -9.40
C TYR A 12 -19.60 -0.62 -8.53
N GLU A 13 -18.81 -1.58 -9.03
CA GLU A 13 -18.42 -2.79 -8.27
C GLU A 13 -17.65 -2.44 -6.99
N LEU A 14 -16.79 -1.43 -7.02
CA LEU A 14 -16.09 -0.94 -5.83
C LEU A 14 -17.06 -0.36 -4.79
N ASP A 15 -18.08 0.37 -5.23
CA ASP A 15 -19.12 0.94 -4.36
C ASP A 15 -19.94 -0.17 -3.68
N GLU A 16 -20.25 -1.27 -4.37
CA GLU A 16 -20.91 -2.45 -3.79
C GLU A 16 -20.09 -3.09 -2.66
N LEU A 17 -18.77 -2.94 -2.68
CA LEU A 17 -17.85 -3.41 -1.64
C LEU A 17 -17.61 -2.35 -0.53
N GLY A 18 -18.27 -1.19 -0.60
CA GLY A 18 -18.07 -0.08 0.33
C GLY A 18 -16.74 0.66 0.13
N LEU A 19 -16.13 0.55 -1.04
CA LEU A 19 -14.86 1.18 -1.39
C LEU A 19 -15.09 2.39 -2.30
N ASP A 20 -14.62 3.56 -1.87
CA ASP A 20 -14.71 4.78 -2.68
C ASP A 20 -13.80 4.70 -3.92
N ALA A 21 -14.43 4.70 -5.11
CA ALA A 21 -13.74 4.65 -6.38
C ALA A 21 -13.03 5.96 -6.77
N GLN A 22 -13.21 7.07 -6.04
CA GLN A 22 -12.67 8.39 -6.37
C GLN A 22 -11.14 8.35 -6.60
N TYR A 23 -10.41 7.64 -5.75
CA TYR A 23 -8.96 7.51 -5.87
C TYR A 23 -8.55 6.92 -7.23
N PHE A 24 -9.19 5.83 -7.64
CA PHE A 24 -8.90 5.15 -8.90
C PHE A 24 -9.32 5.98 -10.12
N ARG A 25 -10.51 6.61 -10.06
CA ARG A 25 -11.01 7.49 -11.13
C ARG A 25 -10.07 8.66 -11.39
N LEU A 26 -9.53 9.25 -10.32
CA LEU A 26 -8.56 10.32 -10.43
C LEU A 26 -7.30 9.84 -11.16
N HIS A 27 -6.69 8.75 -10.71
CA HIS A 27 -5.42 8.25 -11.27
C HIS A 27 -5.54 7.84 -12.73
N VAL A 28 -6.62 7.15 -13.12
CA VAL A 28 -6.84 6.82 -14.54
C VAL A 28 -6.96 8.07 -15.40
N THR A 29 -7.59 9.12 -14.88
CA THR A 29 -7.76 10.38 -15.62
C THR A 29 -6.45 11.16 -15.72
N ILE A 30 -5.64 11.23 -14.66
CA ILE A 30 -4.41 12.04 -14.65
C ILE A 30 -3.19 11.31 -15.23
N ASP A 31 -3.18 9.98 -15.29
CA ASP A 31 -2.02 9.20 -15.75
C ASP A 31 -2.12 8.77 -17.22
N ASN A 32 -3.19 9.16 -17.92
CA ASN A 32 -3.43 8.76 -19.31
C ASN A 32 -2.32 9.22 -20.29
N ALA A 33 -2.16 8.48 -21.40
CA ALA A 33 -1.13 8.75 -22.42
C ALA A 33 -1.46 9.93 -23.36
N SER A 34 -2.70 10.43 -23.37
CA SER A 34 -3.16 11.50 -24.27
C SER A 34 -2.85 12.90 -23.73
N SER A 35 -3.01 13.13 -22.43
CA SER A 35 -2.87 14.44 -21.76
C SER A 35 -2.27 14.37 -20.36
N GLY A 36 -2.21 13.16 -19.78
CA GLY A 36 -1.78 12.91 -18.41
C GLY A 36 -0.28 12.76 -18.22
N HIS A 37 0.11 12.20 -17.08
CA HIS A 37 1.51 12.01 -16.69
C HIS A 37 2.28 11.11 -17.66
N ALA A 38 1.65 10.11 -18.27
CA ALA A 38 2.31 9.30 -19.28
C ALA A 38 2.75 10.14 -20.50
N ARG A 39 1.91 11.09 -20.97
CA ARG A 39 2.32 12.02 -22.03
C ARG A 39 3.48 12.90 -21.57
N LYS A 40 3.41 13.47 -20.36
CA LYS A 40 4.47 14.32 -19.81
C LYS A 40 5.79 13.57 -19.67
N ALA A 41 5.76 12.31 -19.27
CA ALA A 41 6.94 11.47 -19.15
C ALA A 41 7.63 11.26 -20.51
N VAL A 42 6.84 10.98 -21.57
CA VAL A 42 7.37 10.88 -22.94
C VAL A 42 7.94 12.22 -23.43
N GLN A 43 7.25 13.33 -23.16
CA GLN A 43 7.74 14.67 -23.50
C GLN A 43 9.06 14.98 -22.78
N ALA A 44 9.17 14.64 -21.49
CA ALA A 44 10.41 14.82 -20.74
C ALA A 44 11.55 13.98 -21.32
N LEU A 45 11.29 12.73 -21.71
CA LEU A 45 12.29 11.90 -22.40
C LEU A 45 12.75 12.52 -23.72
N GLN A 46 11.83 13.12 -24.49
CA GLN A 46 12.17 13.82 -25.74
C GLN A 46 13.00 15.08 -25.47
N GLN A 47 12.67 15.85 -24.42
CA GLN A 47 13.38 17.06 -24.04
C GLN A 47 14.78 16.79 -23.48
N LEU A 48 14.96 15.66 -22.79
CA LEU A 48 16.23 15.24 -22.20
C LEU A 48 17.08 14.39 -23.15
N ARG A 49 16.59 14.12 -24.36
CA ARG A 49 17.29 13.33 -25.37
C ARG A 49 18.57 14.06 -25.80
N PRO A 50 19.76 13.46 -25.64
CA PRO A 50 21.00 14.11 -26.02
C PRO A 50 21.18 14.09 -27.56
N GLU A 51 21.87 15.10 -28.10
CA GLU A 51 22.20 15.17 -29.53
C GLU A 51 23.24 14.11 -29.94
N GLN A 52 24.12 13.74 -29.02
CA GLN A 52 25.11 12.67 -29.16
C GLN A 52 24.75 11.50 -28.22
N ASP A 53 25.19 10.29 -28.53
CA ASP A 53 24.96 9.08 -27.70
C ASP A 53 23.48 8.70 -27.47
N ASP A 54 22.56 9.12 -28.34
CA ASP A 54 21.13 8.81 -28.25
C ASP A 54 20.84 7.30 -28.09
N GLY A 55 21.55 6.44 -28.81
CA GLY A 55 21.40 4.99 -28.69
C GLY A 55 21.69 4.48 -27.28
N ARG A 56 22.72 5.00 -26.62
CA ARG A 56 23.07 4.64 -25.24
C ARG A 56 22.07 5.23 -24.25
N PHE A 57 21.59 6.45 -24.50
CA PHE A 57 20.52 7.07 -23.72
C PHE A 57 19.25 6.19 -23.74
N TYR A 58 18.79 5.80 -24.93
CA TYR A 58 17.60 4.98 -25.08
C TYR A 58 17.76 3.58 -24.47
N GLN A 59 18.95 2.97 -24.61
CA GLN A 59 19.25 1.69 -23.93
C GLN A 59 19.09 1.79 -22.42
N ARG A 60 19.55 2.87 -21.79
CA ARG A 60 19.36 3.10 -20.34
C ARG A 60 17.89 3.28 -19.97
N VAL A 61 17.15 4.05 -20.76
CA VAL A 61 15.70 4.24 -20.56
C VAL A 61 14.97 2.90 -20.65
N ALA A 62 15.24 2.12 -21.68
CA ALA A 62 14.63 0.81 -21.89
C ALA A 62 15.02 -0.19 -20.78
N ALA A 63 16.27 -0.19 -20.32
CA ALA A 63 16.71 -1.01 -19.19
C ALA A 63 15.96 -0.62 -17.91
N GLY A 64 15.86 0.68 -17.61
CA GLY A 64 15.11 1.18 -16.46
C GLY A 64 13.63 0.82 -16.51
N TYR A 65 13.00 0.91 -17.68
CA TYR A 65 11.60 0.50 -17.85
C TYR A 65 11.38 -0.98 -17.54
N ARG A 66 12.29 -1.87 -17.99
CA ARG A 66 12.21 -3.31 -17.70
C ARG A 66 12.38 -3.63 -16.21
N LEU A 67 12.97 -2.74 -15.41
CA LEU A 67 13.03 -2.93 -13.97
C LEU A 67 11.63 -2.91 -13.33
N ASN A 68 10.63 -2.30 -13.98
CA ASN A 68 9.24 -2.35 -13.49
C ASN A 68 8.68 -3.77 -13.46
N ASP A 69 9.20 -4.67 -14.31
CA ASP A 69 8.81 -6.07 -14.37
C ASP A 69 9.65 -6.96 -13.43
N LEU A 70 10.63 -6.38 -12.73
CA LEU A 70 11.47 -7.11 -11.77
C LEU A 70 10.93 -6.94 -10.35
N GLY A 71 10.80 -8.06 -9.64
CA GLY A 71 10.33 -8.10 -8.26
C GLY A 71 9.05 -8.91 -8.11
N GLN A 72 8.53 -8.97 -6.89
CA GLN A 72 7.23 -9.57 -6.65
C GLN A 72 6.15 -8.60 -7.16
N GLY A 73 5.29 -9.07 -8.07
CA GLY A 73 4.14 -8.27 -8.49
C GLY A 73 3.18 -8.02 -7.32
N SER A 74 2.39 -6.96 -7.40
CA SER A 74 1.45 -6.58 -6.33
C SER A 74 0.54 -7.73 -5.90
N ALA A 75 0.07 -8.55 -6.84
CA ALA A 75 -0.74 -9.73 -6.53
C ALA A 75 0.01 -10.78 -5.68
N ALA A 76 1.29 -11.02 -5.99
CA ALA A 76 2.13 -11.95 -5.22
C ALA A 76 2.44 -11.38 -3.82
N ILE A 77 2.66 -10.06 -3.72
CA ILE A 77 2.84 -9.38 -2.43
C ILE A 77 1.59 -9.53 -1.58
N ILE A 78 0.40 -9.22 -2.14
CA ILE A 78 -0.88 -9.33 -1.42
C ILE A 78 -1.13 -10.78 -0.98
N ALA A 79 -0.90 -11.75 -1.86
CA ALA A 79 -1.09 -13.16 -1.54
C ALA A 79 -0.12 -13.66 -0.45
N GLY A 80 1.08 -13.09 -0.39
CA GLY A 80 2.09 -13.41 0.63
C GLY A 80 1.98 -12.57 1.91
N PHE A 81 1.07 -11.60 1.98
CA PHE A 81 0.95 -10.69 3.11
C PHE A 81 0.07 -11.30 4.20
N ASP A 82 0.70 -11.72 5.29
CA ASP A 82 0.01 -12.17 6.50
C ASP A 82 -0.36 -10.95 7.36
N LEU A 83 -1.61 -10.50 7.23
CA LEU A 83 -2.11 -9.33 7.96
C LEU A 83 -2.04 -9.52 9.48
N GLU A 84 -2.35 -10.71 9.98
CA GLU A 84 -2.36 -10.98 11.42
C GLU A 84 -0.95 -10.91 11.99
N ALA A 85 0.02 -11.57 11.34
CA ALA A 85 1.41 -11.54 11.76
C ALA A 85 1.98 -10.11 11.79
N GLU A 86 1.67 -9.29 10.78
CA GLU A 86 2.13 -7.90 10.69
C GLU A 86 1.49 -7.00 11.75
N VAL A 87 0.19 -7.17 12.04
CA VAL A 87 -0.50 -6.46 13.13
C VAL A 87 0.12 -6.84 14.49
N VAL A 88 0.32 -8.13 14.74
CA VAL A 88 0.96 -8.62 15.97
C VAL A 88 2.37 -8.04 16.11
N ALA A 89 3.18 -8.07 15.05
CA ALA A 89 4.54 -7.52 15.05
C ALA A 89 4.55 -6.01 15.33
N LEU A 90 3.59 -5.27 14.74
CA LEU A 90 3.40 -3.84 15.02
C LEU A 90 3.07 -3.59 16.49
N LEU A 91 2.12 -4.35 17.05
CA LEU A 91 1.71 -4.23 18.44
C LEU A 91 2.89 -4.55 19.37
N GLU A 92 3.66 -5.60 19.08
CA GLU A 92 4.82 -6.01 19.88
C GLU A 92 5.90 -4.94 19.91
N ARG A 93 6.16 -4.25 18.78
CA ARG A 93 7.08 -3.11 18.74
C ARG A 93 6.60 -1.93 19.59
N LYS A 94 5.29 -1.68 19.63
CA LYS A 94 4.70 -0.57 20.40
C LYS A 94 4.55 -0.89 21.88
N ARG A 95 4.45 -2.19 22.21
CA ARG A 95 4.27 -2.74 23.55
C ARG A 95 5.22 -2.12 24.59
N ALA A 96 6.51 -2.06 24.27
CA ALA A 96 7.55 -1.59 25.18
C ALA A 96 7.31 -0.16 25.70
N PHE A 97 6.65 0.68 24.91
CA PHE A 97 6.28 2.04 25.29
C PHE A 97 4.87 2.09 25.90
N GLY A 98 3.92 1.35 25.33
CA GLY A 98 2.51 1.35 25.75
C GLY A 98 2.29 0.80 27.17
N GLN A 99 3.16 -0.09 27.66
CA GLN A 99 3.03 -0.73 28.99
C GLN A 99 2.99 0.22 30.20
N HIS A 100 3.22 1.53 29.99
CA HIS A 100 3.15 2.56 31.04
C HIS A 100 2.10 3.63 30.76
N MET A 101 1.28 3.46 29.72
CA MET A 101 0.39 4.53 29.21
C MET A 101 -1.08 4.33 29.57
N HIS A 102 -1.45 3.22 30.19
CA HIS A 102 -2.84 2.91 30.50
C HIS A 102 -3.11 2.95 32.00
N SER A 103 -4.36 3.25 32.38
CA SER A 103 -4.81 3.08 33.77
C SER A 103 -5.26 1.63 34.02
N ASP A 104 -5.02 1.11 35.21
CA ASP A 104 -5.31 -0.30 35.57
C ASP A 104 -6.78 -0.59 35.91
N TYR A 105 -7.70 0.30 35.53
CA TYR A 105 -9.14 0.15 35.81
C TYR A 105 -9.79 -0.96 34.98
N CYS A 106 -9.40 -1.10 33.71
CA CYS A 106 -9.96 -2.09 32.79
C CYS A 106 -9.12 -3.37 32.79
N ARG A 107 -9.78 -4.52 32.84
CA ARG A 107 -9.13 -5.84 32.81
C ARG A 107 -9.75 -6.71 31.72
N PHE A 108 -8.87 -7.39 31.00
CA PHE A 108 -9.18 -8.36 29.96
C PHE A 108 -8.66 -9.72 30.42
N GLN A 109 -9.56 -10.69 30.61
CA GLN A 109 -9.26 -12.00 31.21
C GLN A 109 -8.45 -11.89 32.51
N GLY A 110 -8.81 -10.95 33.38
CA GLY A 110 -8.17 -10.75 34.68
C GLY A 110 -6.84 -9.98 34.65
N ARG A 111 -6.27 -9.68 33.48
CA ARG A 111 -5.06 -8.86 33.29
C ARG A 111 -5.41 -7.43 32.88
N THR A 112 -4.69 -6.42 33.39
CA THR A 112 -4.81 -5.04 32.89
C THR A 112 -4.11 -4.89 31.54
N VAL A 113 -4.39 -3.80 30.80
CA VAL A 113 -3.70 -3.52 29.53
C VAL A 113 -2.19 -3.43 29.73
N ASN A 114 -1.73 -2.75 30.79
CA ASN A 114 -0.29 -2.69 31.10
C ASN A 114 0.30 -4.07 31.38
N GLN A 115 -0.44 -4.97 32.05
CA GLN A 115 0.01 -6.34 32.31
C GLN A 115 0.10 -7.19 31.05
N TRP A 116 -0.80 -7.00 30.08
CA TRP A 116 -0.65 -7.59 28.76
C TRP A 116 0.60 -7.04 28.07
N LEU A 117 0.74 -5.70 28.04
CA LEU A 117 1.87 -5.04 27.41
C LEU A 117 3.19 -5.25 28.17
N ALA A 118 3.24 -5.74 29.41
CA ALA A 118 4.50 -5.90 30.12
C ALA A 118 5.34 -7.08 29.58
N GLU A 119 4.69 -8.09 29.03
CA GLU A 119 5.28 -9.37 28.67
C GLU A 119 5.59 -9.46 27.16
N PRO A 120 6.85 -9.68 26.75
CA PRO A 120 7.18 -9.90 25.35
C PRO A 120 6.47 -11.13 24.76
N GLY A 121 5.90 -11.00 23.57
CA GLY A 121 5.22 -12.10 22.87
C GLY A 121 3.80 -12.37 23.36
N SER A 122 3.24 -11.54 24.24
CA SER A 122 1.85 -11.67 24.71
C SER A 122 0.82 -11.08 23.73
N MET A 123 1.26 -10.32 22.71
CA MET A 123 0.37 -9.59 21.79
C MET A 123 -0.59 -10.46 20.97
N PRO A 124 -0.22 -11.66 20.47
CA PRO A 124 -1.20 -12.55 19.83
C PRO A 124 -2.34 -12.91 20.78
N GLY A 125 -2.00 -13.26 22.04
CA GLY A 125 -2.99 -13.59 23.06
C GLY A 125 -3.86 -12.39 23.41
N PHE A 126 -3.27 -11.21 23.57
CA PHE A 126 -4.03 -10.01 23.89
C PHE A 126 -4.97 -9.59 22.76
N LEU A 127 -4.52 -9.65 21.50
CA LEU A 127 -5.35 -9.36 20.33
C LEU A 127 -6.56 -10.30 20.27
N GLY A 128 -6.34 -11.60 20.46
CA GLY A 128 -7.42 -12.58 20.47
C GLY A 128 -8.44 -12.39 21.61
N VAL A 129 -8.08 -11.70 22.70
CA VAL A 129 -9.04 -11.31 23.75
C VAL A 129 -9.85 -10.08 23.36
N LEU A 130 -9.29 -9.17 22.57
CA LEU A 130 -9.98 -7.94 22.12
C LEU A 130 -10.98 -8.19 20.98
N GLU A 131 -10.80 -9.28 20.24
CA GLU A 131 -11.67 -9.67 19.11
C GLU A 131 -12.93 -10.44 19.53
N GLN A 132 -13.07 -10.77 20.83
CA GLN A 132 -14.23 -11.44 21.42
C GLN A 132 -15.27 -10.44 21.93
#